data_AF-A0A9R0XV21-F1
#
_entry.id   AF-A0A9R0XV21-F1
#
_cell.length_a   1.000
_cell.length_b   1.000
_cell.length_c   1.000
_cell.angle_alpha   90.00
_cell.angle_beta   90.00
_cell.angle_gamma   90.00
#
_symmetry.space_group_name_H-M   'P 1'
#
loop_
_entity.id
_entity.type
_entity.pdbx_description
1 polymer ?
#
loop_
_entity_poly.entity_id
_entity_poly.type
_entity_poly.pdbx_seq_one_letter_code
_entity_poly.pdbx_strand_id
1 'polypeptide(L)'
;MQKDVEAHVPSYPNLPSKLICLLHSVTLQADPDTDEVYAQMTLQPVNTYAKEALQLSELALRQARPQMEFFCKTLTASDTSTHGGFSVPRRAAEKIFPSLDFSLQPPCQELQARDIHDNVWTFRHIFRGQPKRHLLTTGWSLFVSGKKLFAGDSVIFVRDEKQQLLLGIRRANRQPTNISSSVLSSDSMHIGVLAAAAHASANTSPFTIFYNPRASPTEFVIPFAKYQKAMYSSQISLGMRFRMMCETEELGTRRYMGTITGISDLDPVRWKNSQWRSLQVVGCRRKKEQSFNLGD
;
A
#
# COMPACT_ATOMS: atom_id res chain seq x y z
N MET A 1 -11.89 15.97 32.62
CA MET A 1 -12.94 16.81 32.02
C MET A 1 -12.36 17.44 30.77
N GLN A 2 -12.40 16.71 29.65
CA GLN A 2 -11.87 17.12 28.36
C GLN A 2 -13.06 17.01 27.43
N LYS A 3 -13.77 18.12 27.21
CA LYS A 3 -14.89 18.20 26.28
C LYS A 3 -14.32 18.14 24.87
N ASP A 4 -14.86 17.21 24.10
CA ASP A 4 -14.47 16.87 22.74
C ASP A 4 -14.40 18.08 21.82
N VAL A 5 -13.23 18.24 21.19
CA VAL A 5 -13.04 19.07 20.00
C VAL A 5 -13.52 18.25 18.80
N GLU A 6 -14.80 17.92 18.74
CA GLU A 6 -15.43 17.43 17.50
C GLU A 6 -15.77 18.65 16.65
N ALA A 7 -14.82 19.03 15.80
CA ALA A 7 -15.02 20.07 14.81
C ALA A 7 -16.18 19.69 13.86
N HIS A 8 -16.97 20.71 13.54
CA HIS A 8 -18.30 20.70 12.91
C HIS A 8 -18.22 20.33 11.42
N VAL A 9 -17.92 19.06 11.08
CA VAL A 9 -18.07 18.59 9.69
C VAL A 9 -19.56 18.64 9.35
N PRO A 10 -19.98 19.44 8.34
CA PRO A 10 -21.39 19.61 8.02
C PRO A 10 -21.98 18.30 7.51
N SER A 11 -23.26 18.09 7.82
CA SER A 11 -23.99 16.93 7.31
C SER A 11 -24.30 17.13 5.82
N TYR A 12 -24.02 16.09 5.02
CA TYR A 12 -24.40 16.03 3.62
C TYR A 12 -25.52 14.99 3.46
N PRO A 13 -26.79 15.35 3.71
CA PRO A 13 -27.90 14.40 3.82
C PRO A 13 -28.16 13.60 2.53
N ASN A 14 -27.77 14.16 1.38
CA ASN A 14 -27.93 13.50 0.08
C ASN A 14 -26.72 12.65 -0.34
N LEU A 15 -25.64 12.63 0.45
CA LEU A 15 -24.46 11.82 0.17
C LEU A 15 -24.65 10.44 0.83
N PRO A 16 -24.81 9.35 0.06
CA PRO A 16 -24.88 8.01 0.62
C PRO A 16 -23.51 7.56 1.18
N SER A 17 -23.53 6.58 2.09
CA SER A 17 -22.30 6.00 2.67
C SER A 17 -21.41 5.25 1.67
N LYS A 18 -21.89 5.04 0.44
CA LYS A 18 -21.16 4.45 -0.69
C LYS A 18 -21.65 5.06 -1.99
N LEU A 19 -20.72 5.31 -2.91
CA LEU A 19 -21.00 5.74 -4.27
C LEU A 19 -20.61 4.62 -5.24
N ILE A 20 -21.51 4.27 -6.16
CA ILE A 20 -21.17 3.43 -7.30
C ILE A 20 -20.61 4.35 -8.37
N CYS A 21 -19.37 4.11 -8.80
CA CYS A 21 -18.68 4.97 -9.74
C CYS A 21 -18.13 4.17 -10.92
N LEU A 22 -18.06 4.82 -12.09
CA LEU A 22 -17.16 4.42 -13.15
C LEU A 22 -15.77 4.96 -12.87
N LEU A 23 -14.75 4.12 -13.06
CA LEU A 23 -13.35 4.50 -12.95
C LEU A 23 -12.85 4.90 -14.33
N HIS A 24 -12.59 6.20 -14.52
CA HIS A 24 -12.14 6.74 -15.80
C HIS A 24 -10.63 6.61 -16.01
N SER A 25 -9.86 6.87 -14.96
CA SER A 25 -8.40 6.80 -15.02
C SER A 25 -7.80 6.44 -13.69
N VAL A 26 -6.66 5.76 -13.75
CA VAL A 26 -5.74 5.55 -12.64
C VAL A 26 -4.34 5.93 -13.11
N THR A 27 -3.71 6.84 -12.37
CA THR A 27 -2.32 7.21 -12.59
C THR A 27 -1.54 6.87 -11.33
N LEU A 28 -0.51 6.03 -11.46
CA LEU A 28 0.38 5.66 -10.37
C LEU A 28 1.54 6.65 -10.34
N GLN A 29 1.80 7.24 -9.17
CA GLN A 29 2.79 8.30 -9.00
C GLN A 29 3.63 8.04 -7.76
N ALA A 30 4.82 8.63 -7.76
CA ALA A 30 5.70 8.70 -6.61
C ALA A 30 6.17 10.15 -6.45
N ASP A 31 6.14 10.65 -5.22
CA ASP A 31 6.66 11.97 -4.91
C ASP A 31 8.19 12.02 -5.14
N PRO A 32 8.71 12.99 -5.91
CA PRO A 32 10.11 13.02 -6.34
C PRO A 32 11.12 13.21 -5.21
N ASP A 33 10.70 13.78 -4.08
CA ASP A 33 11.59 14.10 -2.96
C ASP A 33 11.57 13.02 -1.87
N THR A 34 10.42 12.37 -1.69
CA THR A 34 10.16 11.45 -0.58
C THR A 34 10.09 9.98 -1.00
N ASP A 35 9.92 9.71 -2.31
CA ASP A 35 9.55 8.42 -2.91
C ASP A 35 8.20 7.87 -2.38
N GLU A 36 7.35 8.72 -1.79
CA GLU A 36 6.02 8.29 -1.35
C GLU A 36 5.12 7.99 -2.55
N VAL A 37 4.63 6.75 -2.61
CA VAL A 37 3.75 6.29 -3.68
C VAL A 37 2.29 6.61 -3.40
N TYR A 38 1.57 7.03 -4.43
CA TYR A 38 0.14 7.24 -4.39
C TYR A 38 -0.50 6.98 -5.76
N ALA A 39 -1.81 6.74 -5.76
CA ALA A 39 -2.60 6.60 -6.97
C ALA A 39 -3.57 7.79 -7.06
N GLN A 40 -3.55 8.48 -8.20
CA GLN A 40 -4.58 9.44 -8.58
C GLN A 40 -5.66 8.69 -9.36
N MET A 41 -6.91 8.76 -8.92
CA MET A 41 -8.04 8.11 -9.58
C MET A 41 -9.12 9.12 -9.92
N THR A 42 -9.65 9.04 -11.14
CA THR A 42 -10.81 9.85 -11.55
C THR A 42 -12.06 8.97 -11.57
N LEU A 43 -13.03 9.31 -10.73
CA LEU A 43 -14.26 8.57 -10.51
C LEU A 43 -15.46 9.41 -10.97
N GLN A 44 -16.45 8.78 -11.59
CA GLN A 44 -17.73 9.43 -11.90
C GLN A 44 -18.87 8.64 -11.27
N PRO A 45 -19.65 9.22 -10.34
CA PRO A 45 -20.82 8.55 -9.77
C PRO A 45 -21.86 8.23 -10.84
N VAL A 46 -22.46 7.04 -10.74
CA VAL A 46 -23.50 6.56 -11.64
C VAL A 46 -24.69 6.00 -10.87
N ASN A 47 -25.90 6.32 -11.33
CA ASN A 47 -27.14 5.78 -10.76
C ASN A 47 -27.49 4.39 -11.33
N THR A 48 -27.05 4.13 -12.55
CA THR A 48 -27.24 2.87 -13.26
C THR A 48 -25.92 2.45 -13.90
N TYR A 49 -25.63 1.17 -13.88
CA TYR A 49 -24.44 0.60 -14.52
C TYR A 49 -24.88 -0.44 -15.55
N ALA A 50 -24.15 -0.49 -16.66
CA ALA A 50 -24.38 -1.46 -17.72
C ALA A 50 -23.93 -2.86 -17.26
N LYS A 51 -24.58 -3.92 -17.73
CA LYS A 51 -24.20 -5.31 -17.38
C LYS A 51 -22.76 -5.62 -17.81
N GLU A 52 -22.34 -5.02 -18.91
CA GLU A 52 -21.00 -5.13 -19.47
C GLU A 52 -19.94 -4.56 -18.51
N ALA A 53 -20.23 -3.44 -17.84
CA ALA A 53 -19.32 -2.85 -16.85
C ALA A 53 -19.11 -3.78 -15.64
N LEU A 54 -20.15 -4.50 -15.22
CA LEU A 54 -20.04 -5.51 -14.18
C LEU A 54 -19.20 -6.71 -14.64
N GLN A 55 -19.43 -7.21 -15.85
CA GLN A 55 -18.63 -8.30 -16.43
C GLN A 55 -17.15 -7.92 -16.56
N LEU A 56 -16.85 -6.69 -16.98
CA LEU A 56 -15.47 -6.17 -17.02
C LEU A 56 -14.85 -6.14 -15.62
N SER A 57 -15.60 -5.71 -14.60
CA SER A 57 -15.14 -5.76 -13.21
C SER A 57 -14.85 -7.20 -12.75
N GLU A 58 -15.66 -8.18 -13.15
CA GLU A 58 -15.43 -9.60 -12.82
C GLU A 58 -14.20 -10.16 -13.53
N LEU A 59 -14.02 -9.83 -14.81
CA LEU A 59 -12.85 -10.24 -15.60
C LEU A 59 -11.56 -9.66 -15.01
N ALA A 60 -11.58 -8.39 -14.60
CA ALA A 60 -10.43 -7.74 -13.96
C ALA A 60 -10.01 -8.45 -12.66
N LEU A 61 -10.95 -8.99 -11.88
CA LEU A 61 -10.65 -9.76 -10.67
C LEU A 61 -10.00 -11.12 -10.96
N ARG A 62 -10.15 -11.65 -12.18
CA ARG A 62 -9.59 -12.96 -12.57
C ARG A 62 -8.23 -12.86 -13.24
N GLN A 63 -7.77 -11.65 -13.59
CA GLN A 63 -6.46 -11.47 -14.19
C GLN A 63 -5.37 -11.87 -13.17
N ALA A 64 -4.66 -12.96 -13.47
CA ALA A 64 -3.49 -13.34 -12.71
C ALA A 64 -2.42 -12.26 -12.91
N ARG A 65 -1.99 -11.63 -11.81
CA ARG A 65 -0.82 -10.74 -11.88
C ARG A 65 0.41 -11.61 -12.17
N PRO A 66 1.30 -11.18 -13.08
CA PRO A 66 2.58 -11.85 -13.29
C PRO A 66 3.31 -11.96 -11.95
N GLN A 67 3.90 -13.12 -11.68
CA GLN A 67 4.70 -13.30 -10.48
C GLN A 67 6.04 -12.57 -10.66
N MET A 68 6.10 -11.31 -10.24
CA MET A 68 7.34 -10.55 -10.24
C MET A 68 8.31 -11.12 -9.19
N GLU A 69 9.57 -11.25 -9.55
CA GLU A 69 10.59 -11.67 -8.60
C GLU A 69 11.12 -10.45 -7.85
N PHE A 70 11.00 -10.46 -6.52
CA PHE A 70 11.51 -9.37 -5.69
C PHE A 70 12.03 -9.89 -4.36
N PHE A 71 12.80 -9.04 -3.68
CA PHE A 71 13.00 -9.16 -2.24
C PHE A 71 12.85 -7.80 -1.57
N CYS A 72 12.31 -7.80 -0.36
CA CYS A 72 12.28 -6.65 0.52
C CYS A 72 13.16 -6.93 1.72
N LYS A 73 13.97 -5.97 2.14
CA LYS A 73 14.73 -6.06 3.38
C LYS A 73 14.62 -4.77 4.16
N THR A 74 14.23 -4.90 5.43
CA THR A 74 14.37 -3.84 6.43
C THR A 74 15.84 -3.62 6.75
N LEU A 75 16.26 -2.36 6.64
CA LEU A 75 17.62 -1.91 6.88
C LEU A 75 17.97 -1.99 8.35
N THR A 76 19.11 -2.59 8.66
CA THR A 76 19.68 -2.57 10.00
C THR A 76 20.52 -1.31 10.23
N ALA A 77 20.95 -1.09 11.48
CA ALA A 77 21.90 -0.03 11.79
C ALA A 77 23.23 -0.17 11.01
N SER A 78 23.71 -1.40 10.79
CA SER A 78 24.93 -1.63 10.01
C SER A 78 24.75 -1.29 8.54
N ASP A 79 23.57 -1.57 7.97
CA ASP A 79 23.27 -1.25 6.57
C ASP A 79 23.23 0.26 6.31
N THR A 80 22.97 1.09 7.33
CA THR A 80 22.88 2.56 7.16
C THR A 80 24.10 3.31 7.68
N SER A 81 25.11 2.59 8.17
CA SER A 81 26.37 3.18 8.62
C SER A 81 27.24 3.64 7.44
N THR A 82 27.98 4.73 7.62
CA THR A 82 28.82 5.35 6.57
C THR A 82 29.92 4.44 6.03
N HIS A 83 30.44 3.55 6.87
CA HIS A 83 31.49 2.58 6.51
C HIS A 83 30.94 1.17 6.28
N GLY A 84 29.64 0.96 6.46
CA GLY A 84 28.97 -0.31 6.24
C GLY A 84 28.56 -0.52 4.79
N GLY A 85 28.40 -1.79 4.41
CA GLY A 85 27.72 -2.18 3.18
C GLY A 85 26.33 -2.73 3.49
N PHE A 86 25.54 -2.93 2.45
CA PHE A 86 24.25 -3.61 2.57
C PHE A 86 24.45 -5.13 2.57
N SER A 87 23.97 -5.80 3.62
CA SER A 87 24.00 -7.27 3.66
C SER A 87 22.82 -7.88 2.89
N VAL A 88 23.07 -8.55 1.78
CA VAL A 88 22.01 -9.13 0.97
C VAL A 88 21.67 -10.54 1.48
N PRO A 89 20.39 -10.89 1.72
CA PRO A 89 20.01 -12.26 2.05
C PRO A 89 20.43 -13.22 0.94
N ARG A 90 21.04 -14.36 1.28
CA ARG A 90 21.60 -15.30 0.30
C ARG A 90 20.59 -15.71 -0.79
N ARG A 91 19.39 -16.15 -0.38
CA ARG A 91 18.31 -16.54 -1.31
C ARG A 91 17.88 -15.40 -2.23
N ALA A 92 17.95 -14.16 -1.76
CA ALA A 92 17.61 -12.99 -2.56
C ALA A 92 18.70 -12.69 -3.60
N ALA A 93 19.97 -12.75 -3.20
CA ALA A 93 21.09 -12.53 -4.13
C ALA A 93 21.12 -13.57 -5.25
N GLU A 94 20.95 -14.85 -4.92
CA GLU A 94 20.95 -15.97 -5.88
C GLU A 94 19.75 -15.92 -6.85
N LYS A 95 18.64 -15.27 -6.45
CA LYS A 95 17.43 -15.19 -7.26
C LYS A 95 17.33 -13.91 -8.10
N ILE A 96 17.65 -12.76 -7.49
CA ILE A 96 17.36 -11.44 -8.08
C ILE A 96 18.57 -10.86 -8.82
N PHE A 97 19.80 -11.12 -8.38
CA PHE A 97 20.99 -10.56 -9.03
C PHE A 97 21.53 -11.51 -10.10
N PRO A 98 22.27 -11.01 -11.11
CA PRO A 98 22.98 -11.88 -12.03
C PRO A 98 23.95 -12.77 -11.25
N SER A 99 24.19 -13.99 -11.74
CA SER A 99 25.13 -14.92 -11.12
C SER A 99 26.54 -14.33 -11.07
N LEU A 100 27.21 -14.46 -9.91
CA LEU A 100 28.62 -14.11 -9.77
C LEU A 100 29.51 -15.17 -10.44
N ASP A 101 30.64 -14.73 -10.98
CA ASP A 101 31.74 -15.62 -11.33
C ASP A 101 32.54 -15.98 -10.07
N PHE A 102 32.35 -17.23 -9.61
CA PHE A 102 33.01 -17.74 -8.41
C PHE A 102 34.47 -18.21 -8.65
N SER A 103 34.98 -18.14 -9.88
CA SER A 103 36.40 -18.36 -10.16
C SER A 103 37.28 -17.19 -9.67
N LEU A 104 36.70 -16.00 -9.54
CA LEU A 104 37.36 -14.79 -9.06
C LEU A 104 37.57 -14.80 -7.53
N GLN A 105 38.61 -14.11 -7.06
CA GLN A 105 38.89 -13.93 -5.62
C GLN A 105 39.07 -12.45 -5.24
N PRO A 106 38.10 -11.82 -4.56
CA PRO A 106 36.74 -12.30 -4.26
C PRO A 106 35.79 -12.20 -5.47
N PRO A 107 34.75 -13.05 -5.57
CA PRO A 107 33.70 -12.92 -6.57
C PRO A 107 32.99 -11.57 -6.45
N CYS A 108 32.94 -10.79 -7.54
CA CYS A 108 32.24 -9.51 -7.57
C CYS A 108 31.75 -9.13 -8.96
N GLN A 109 30.78 -8.23 -9.02
CA GLN A 109 30.23 -7.65 -10.23
C GLN A 109 29.71 -6.24 -9.95
N GLU A 110 29.46 -5.47 -11.01
CA GLU A 110 28.70 -4.24 -10.96
C GLU A 110 27.22 -4.52 -11.21
N LEU A 111 26.34 -3.94 -10.40
CA LEU A 111 24.90 -3.95 -10.59
C LEU A 111 24.44 -2.54 -10.89
N GLN A 112 23.57 -2.40 -11.89
CA GLN A 112 22.84 -1.17 -12.15
C GLN A 112 21.37 -1.43 -11.89
N ALA A 113 20.78 -0.65 -10.99
CA ALA A 113 19.36 -0.72 -10.66
C ALA A 113 18.71 0.63 -10.90
N ARG A 114 17.50 0.62 -11.46
CA ARG A 114 16.74 1.84 -11.71
C ARG A 114 15.70 2.08 -10.62
N ASP A 115 15.64 3.29 -10.07
CA ASP A 115 14.60 3.63 -9.10
C ASP A 115 13.26 3.99 -9.75
N ILE A 116 12.24 4.28 -8.93
CA ILE A 116 10.88 4.60 -9.40
C ILE A 116 10.80 5.93 -10.18
N HIS A 117 11.84 6.75 -10.14
CA HIS A 117 11.97 8.01 -10.87
C HIS A 117 12.91 7.89 -12.08
N ASP A 118 13.18 6.65 -12.50
CA ASP A 118 14.10 6.29 -13.57
C ASP A 118 15.58 6.63 -13.33
N ASN A 119 15.98 7.02 -12.11
CA ASN A 119 17.40 7.26 -11.81
C ASN A 119 18.16 5.94 -11.71
N VAL A 120 19.36 5.90 -12.31
CA VAL A 120 20.22 4.72 -12.29
C VAL A 120 21.18 4.78 -11.12
N TRP A 121 21.17 3.73 -10.30
CA TRP A 121 22.06 3.55 -9.16
C TRP A 121 23.00 2.36 -9.41
N THR A 122 24.30 2.62 -9.30
CA THR A 122 25.33 1.61 -9.51
C THR A 122 25.88 1.10 -8.19
N PHE A 123 25.94 -0.22 -8.03
CA PHE A 123 26.41 -0.89 -6.82
C PHE A 123 27.48 -1.91 -7.14
N ARG A 124 28.52 -1.99 -6.31
CA ARG A 124 29.44 -3.13 -6.31
C ARG A 124 28.85 -4.26 -5.48
N HIS A 125 28.43 -5.35 -6.14
CA HIS A 125 28.02 -6.59 -5.49
C HIS A 125 29.24 -7.50 -5.32
N ILE A 126 29.51 -7.95 -4.09
CA ILE A 126 30.68 -8.76 -3.73
C ILE A 126 30.29 -9.87 -2.77
N PHE A 127 30.86 -11.06 -2.96
CA PHE A 127 30.70 -12.19 -2.05
C PHE A 127 31.99 -12.42 -1.25
N ARG A 128 32.00 -12.04 0.03
CA ARG A 128 33.20 -12.07 0.88
C ARG A 128 32.87 -12.19 2.37
N GLY A 129 33.89 -12.15 3.22
CA GLY A 129 33.77 -12.22 4.68
C GLY A 129 33.85 -13.64 5.25
N GLN A 130 33.80 -13.75 6.57
CA GLN A 130 33.82 -15.02 7.30
C GLN A 130 32.73 -15.00 8.40
N PRO A 131 31.65 -15.79 8.27
CA PRO A 131 31.30 -16.61 7.09
C PRO A 131 31.03 -15.74 5.86
N LYS A 132 31.19 -16.32 4.66
CA LYS A 132 30.97 -15.59 3.38
C LYS A 132 29.52 -15.13 3.24
N ARG A 133 29.32 -13.89 2.79
CA ARG A 133 28.01 -13.25 2.61
C ARG A 133 28.02 -12.37 1.36
N HIS A 134 26.83 -12.16 0.79
CA HIS A 134 26.61 -11.20 -0.29
C HIS A 134 26.50 -9.79 0.28
N LEU A 135 27.24 -8.85 -0.30
CA LEU A 135 27.27 -7.46 0.13
C LEU A 135 27.13 -6.52 -1.07
N LEU A 136 26.41 -5.41 -0.90
CA LEU A 136 26.60 -4.23 -1.75
C LEU A 136 27.51 -3.25 -1.03
N THR A 137 28.60 -2.84 -1.66
CA THR A 137 29.62 -1.96 -1.04
C THR A 137 29.66 -0.60 -1.72
N THR A 138 30.51 -0.42 -2.73
CA THR A 138 30.62 0.84 -3.47
C THR A 138 29.26 1.23 -4.05
N GLY A 139 28.89 2.51 -3.93
CA GLY A 139 27.59 3.04 -4.35
C GLY A 139 26.48 2.94 -3.30
N TRP A 140 26.56 2.00 -2.35
CA TRP A 140 25.51 1.82 -1.36
C TRP A 140 25.37 3.00 -0.40
N SER A 141 26.48 3.52 0.14
CA SER A 141 26.45 4.68 1.05
C SER A 141 25.93 5.94 0.37
N LEU A 142 26.22 6.12 -0.93
CA LEU A 142 25.68 7.21 -1.76
C LEU A 142 24.17 7.08 -1.96
N PHE A 143 23.67 5.86 -2.14
CA PHE A 143 22.23 5.61 -2.21
C PHE A 143 21.53 5.90 -0.88
N VAL A 144 22.10 5.44 0.24
CA VAL A 144 21.56 5.69 1.58
C VAL A 144 21.49 7.19 1.88
N SER A 145 22.55 7.95 1.59
CA SER A 145 22.57 9.40 1.82
C SER A 145 21.65 10.13 0.85
N GLY A 146 21.68 9.79 -0.44
CA GLY A 146 20.85 10.40 -1.48
C GLY A 146 19.35 10.23 -1.22
N LYS A 147 18.93 9.05 -0.76
CA LYS A 147 17.53 8.74 -0.42
C LYS A 147 17.17 9.03 1.04
N LYS A 148 18.11 9.53 1.85
CA LYS A 148 17.93 9.83 3.29
C LYS A 148 17.35 8.63 4.06
N LEU A 149 17.96 7.46 3.88
CA LEU A 149 17.51 6.21 4.50
C LEU A 149 18.10 6.00 5.88
N PHE A 150 17.34 5.33 6.73
CA PHE A 150 17.68 5.05 8.12
C PHE A 150 17.35 3.60 8.49
N ALA A 151 17.93 3.11 9.58
CA ALA A 151 17.55 1.81 10.12
C ALA A 151 16.04 1.72 10.38
N GLY A 152 15.43 0.61 9.97
CA GLY A 152 13.98 0.39 10.00
C GLY A 152 13.26 0.75 8.69
N ASP A 153 13.85 1.57 7.81
CA ASP A 153 13.35 1.70 6.44
C ASP A 153 13.60 0.38 5.69
N SER A 154 12.93 0.16 4.57
CA SER A 154 13.10 -1.03 3.75
C SER A 154 13.53 -0.66 2.34
N VAL A 155 14.37 -1.51 1.75
CA VAL A 155 14.71 -1.47 0.32
C VAL A 155 14.13 -2.68 -0.39
N ILE A 156 13.72 -2.46 -1.62
CA ILE A 156 13.02 -3.45 -2.44
C ILE A 156 13.79 -3.55 -3.75
N PHE A 157 14.30 -4.74 -4.08
CA PHE A 157 14.84 -5.01 -5.40
C PHE A 157 13.88 -5.90 -6.16
N VAL A 158 13.62 -5.57 -7.42
CA VAL A 158 12.67 -6.27 -8.27
C VAL A 158 13.35 -6.60 -9.61
N ARG A 159 13.08 -7.78 -10.16
CA ARG A 159 13.30 -8.07 -11.57
C ARG A 159 12.00 -7.93 -12.31
N ASP A 160 11.98 -7.05 -13.30
CA ASP A 160 10.84 -6.90 -14.19
C ASP A 160 10.81 -8.02 -15.25
N GLU A 161 9.77 -8.01 -16.09
CA GLU A 161 9.59 -8.99 -17.16
C GLU A 161 10.72 -8.95 -18.21
N LYS A 162 11.40 -7.81 -18.35
CA LYS A 162 12.55 -7.59 -19.24
C LYS A 162 13.88 -7.95 -18.57
N GLN A 163 13.85 -8.56 -17.39
CA GLN A 163 15.02 -8.86 -16.58
C GLN A 163 15.84 -7.60 -16.22
N GLN A 164 15.23 -6.42 -16.15
CA GLN A 164 15.86 -5.22 -15.62
C GLN A 164 15.77 -5.20 -14.09
N LEU A 165 16.83 -4.73 -13.44
CA LEU A 165 16.87 -4.60 -12.00
C LEU A 165 16.27 -3.24 -11.61
N LEU A 166 15.19 -3.28 -10.85
CA LEU A 166 14.51 -2.10 -10.31
C LEU A 166 14.75 -2.00 -8.79
N LEU A 167 14.68 -0.78 -8.27
CA LEU A 167 14.95 -0.44 -6.89
C LEU A 167 13.83 0.45 -6.33
N GLY A 168 13.20 0.00 -5.25
CA GLY A 168 12.22 0.77 -4.49
C GLY A 168 12.68 0.97 -3.06
N ILE A 169 12.13 2.00 -2.41
CA ILE A 169 12.28 2.23 -0.98
C ILE A 169 10.91 2.25 -0.31
N ARG A 170 10.88 1.87 0.96
CA ARG A 170 9.70 1.96 1.82
C ARG A 170 10.13 2.51 3.17
N ARG A 171 9.71 3.73 3.48
CA ARG A 171 10.03 4.36 4.77
C ARG A 171 9.28 3.67 5.91
N ALA A 172 9.96 3.54 7.05
CA ALA A 172 9.37 3.05 8.28
C ALA A 172 8.27 4.02 8.73
N ASN A 173 7.21 3.49 9.35
CA ASN A 173 6.11 4.33 9.84
C ASN A 173 6.56 5.03 11.13
N ARG A 174 7.28 6.14 10.98
CA ARG A 174 7.68 7.01 12.09
C ARG A 174 6.56 7.99 12.33
N GLN A 175 6.21 8.21 13.60
CA GLN A 175 5.37 9.35 13.99
C GLN A 175 5.96 10.59 13.29
N PRO A 176 5.22 11.24 12.38
CA PRO A 176 5.75 12.38 11.67
C PRO A 176 6.11 13.44 12.71
N THR A 177 7.39 13.81 12.78
CA THR A 177 7.79 15.04 13.45
C THR A 177 7.28 16.17 12.57
N ASN A 178 6.03 16.59 12.84
CA ASN A 178 5.38 17.83 12.44
C ASN A 178 5.88 18.50 11.15
N ILE A 179 5.03 18.49 10.12
CA ILE A 179 4.38 19.64 9.49
C ILE A 179 3.72 19.05 8.23
N SER A 180 2.39 18.93 8.26
CA SER A 180 1.65 18.79 7.00
C SER A 180 1.94 20.05 6.18
N SER A 181 2.48 19.91 4.96
CA SER A 181 2.61 21.03 4.02
C SER A 181 1.26 21.51 3.49
N SER A 182 0.15 20.98 4.02
CA SER A 182 -1.20 21.34 3.62
C SER A 182 -1.47 22.81 3.91
N VAL A 183 -1.77 23.54 2.83
CA VAL A 183 -2.30 24.92 2.87
C VAL A 183 -3.63 25.00 3.64
N LEU A 184 -4.35 23.87 3.76
CA LEU A 184 -5.65 23.77 4.40
C LEU A 184 -5.55 23.13 5.79
N SER A 185 -6.49 23.48 6.69
CA SER A 185 -6.68 22.74 7.94
C SER A 185 -7.22 21.33 7.67
N SER A 186 -7.00 20.41 8.62
CA SER A 186 -7.57 19.06 8.55
C SER A 186 -9.09 19.10 8.35
N ASP A 187 -9.78 19.96 9.09
CA ASP A 187 -11.24 20.14 8.99
C ASP A 187 -11.64 20.57 7.58
N SER A 188 -10.94 21.55 7.01
CA SER A 188 -11.22 22.03 5.65
C SER A 188 -11.00 20.94 4.60
N MET A 189 -10.00 20.08 4.79
CA MET A 189 -9.79 18.92 3.92
C MET A 189 -10.94 17.91 4.03
N HIS A 190 -11.38 17.58 5.25
CA HIS A 190 -12.51 16.67 5.45
C HIS A 190 -13.81 17.21 4.85
N ILE A 191 -14.09 18.51 5.05
CA ILE A 191 -15.25 19.19 4.47
C ILE A 191 -15.16 19.16 2.94
N GLY A 192 -13.99 19.49 2.38
CA GLY A 192 -13.75 19.51 0.94
C GLY A 192 -13.96 18.15 0.28
N VAL A 193 -13.50 17.06 0.91
CA VAL A 193 -13.71 15.68 0.41
C VAL A 193 -15.20 15.36 0.32
N LEU A 194 -15.96 15.63 1.39
CA LEU A 194 -17.40 15.36 1.40
C LEU A 194 -18.17 16.26 0.44
N ALA A 195 -17.82 17.55 0.36
CA ALA A 195 -18.42 18.50 -0.58
C ALA A 195 -18.20 18.06 -2.03
N ALA A 196 -16.97 17.66 -2.39
CA ALA A 196 -16.64 17.21 -3.73
C ALA A 196 -17.41 15.94 -4.10
N ALA A 197 -17.48 14.96 -3.20
CA ALA A 197 -18.24 13.73 -3.40
C ALA A 197 -19.75 14.00 -3.52
N ALA A 198 -20.31 14.86 -2.67
CA ALA A 198 -21.72 15.25 -2.73
C ALA A 198 -22.06 15.97 -4.04
N HIS A 199 -21.23 16.93 -4.46
CA HIS A 199 -21.39 17.63 -5.72
C HIS A 199 -21.31 16.67 -6.92
N ALA A 200 -20.31 15.78 -6.92
CA ALA A 200 -20.14 14.78 -7.97
C ALA A 200 -21.32 13.81 -8.05
N SER A 201 -21.85 13.39 -6.90
CA SER A 201 -23.02 12.51 -6.82
C SER A 201 -24.28 13.20 -7.34
N ALA A 202 -24.49 14.48 -6.99
CA ALA A 202 -25.67 15.23 -7.41
C ALA A 202 -25.69 15.53 -8.92
N ASN A 203 -24.51 15.76 -9.51
CA ASN A 203 -24.39 16.18 -10.91
C ASN A 203 -23.87 15.08 -11.84
N THR A 204 -23.65 13.86 -11.34
CA THR A 204 -22.96 12.77 -12.08
C THR A 204 -21.65 13.23 -12.73
N SER A 205 -20.93 14.15 -12.08
CA SER A 205 -19.70 14.73 -12.62
C SER A 205 -18.47 13.93 -12.17
N PRO A 206 -17.41 13.84 -12.99
CA PRO A 206 -16.14 13.27 -12.54
C PRO A 206 -15.54 14.05 -11.38
N PHE A 207 -14.88 13.35 -10.47
CA PHE A 207 -14.06 13.93 -9.41
C PHE A 207 -12.80 13.08 -9.21
N THR A 208 -11.74 13.71 -8.73
CA THR A 208 -10.45 13.07 -8.54
C THR A 208 -10.18 12.82 -7.07
N ILE A 209 -9.65 11.65 -6.76
CA ILE A 209 -9.20 11.26 -5.43
C ILE A 209 -7.73 10.83 -5.49
N PHE A 210 -7.07 10.91 -4.34
CA PHE A 210 -5.71 10.44 -4.14
C PHE A 210 -5.71 9.33 -3.09
N TYR A 211 -5.12 8.20 -3.44
CA TYR A 211 -4.97 7.05 -2.55
C TYR A 211 -3.49 6.79 -2.25
N ASN A 212 -3.10 7.02 -0.99
CA ASN A 212 -1.78 6.64 -0.49
C ASN A 212 -1.92 5.33 0.33
N PRO A 213 -1.46 4.18 -0.17
CA PRO A 213 -1.60 2.89 0.51
C PRO A 213 -0.73 2.78 1.78
N ARG A 214 0.25 3.67 1.97
CA ARG A 214 1.08 3.73 3.18
C ARG A 214 0.40 4.50 4.29
N ALA A 215 -0.30 5.57 3.95
CA ALA A 215 -1.05 6.40 4.90
C ALA A 215 -2.39 5.76 5.32
N SER A 216 -3.10 5.12 4.38
CA SER A 216 -4.36 4.41 4.65
C SER A 216 -4.24 2.94 4.24
N PRO A 217 -4.12 2.01 5.20
CA PRO A 217 -4.05 0.58 4.89
C PRO A 217 -5.41 0.00 4.47
N THR A 218 -6.50 0.75 4.58
CA THR A 218 -7.83 0.31 4.14
C THR A 218 -8.16 0.86 2.77
N GLU A 219 -8.45 -0.05 1.85
CA GLU A 219 -9.01 0.25 0.53
C GLU A 219 -10.40 0.88 0.71
N PHE A 220 -10.64 2.04 0.10
CA PHE A 220 -11.95 2.70 0.09
C PHE A 220 -12.57 2.80 -1.32
N VAL A 221 -11.81 2.40 -2.34
CA VAL A 221 -12.32 2.18 -3.71
C VAL A 221 -12.28 0.68 -3.95
N ILE A 222 -13.44 0.05 -3.88
CA ILE A 222 -13.56 -1.41 -3.97
C ILE A 222 -14.13 -1.78 -5.34
N PRO A 223 -13.51 -2.71 -6.11
CA PRO A 223 -14.10 -3.21 -7.34
C PRO A 223 -15.53 -3.71 -7.10
N PHE A 224 -16.48 -3.27 -7.92
CA PHE A 224 -17.90 -3.51 -7.66
C PHE A 224 -18.26 -5.00 -7.62
N ALA A 225 -17.66 -5.82 -8.48
CA ALA A 225 -17.83 -7.27 -8.44
C ALA A 225 -17.33 -7.92 -7.13
N LYS A 226 -16.24 -7.40 -6.54
CA LYS A 226 -15.70 -7.86 -5.23
C LYS A 226 -16.72 -7.57 -4.13
N TYR A 227 -17.28 -6.36 -4.14
CA TYR A 227 -18.33 -5.95 -3.21
C TYR A 227 -19.60 -6.81 -3.36
N GLN A 228 -20.11 -7.01 -4.57
CA GLN A 228 -21.32 -7.82 -4.80
C GLN A 228 -21.14 -9.27 -4.32
N LYS A 229 -19.98 -9.89 -4.61
CA LYS A 229 -19.67 -11.24 -4.12
C LYS A 229 -19.63 -11.30 -2.59
N ALA A 230 -19.05 -10.30 -1.94
CA ALA A 230 -19.01 -10.23 -0.48
C ALA A 230 -20.40 -10.05 0.13
N MET A 231 -21.27 -9.24 -0.48
CA MET A 231 -22.63 -8.97 0.00
C MET A 231 -23.61 -10.12 -0.24
N TYR A 232 -23.66 -10.64 -1.46
CA TYR A 232 -24.76 -11.51 -1.90
C TYR A 232 -24.38 -12.98 -1.92
N SER A 233 -23.10 -13.31 -2.08
CA SER A 233 -22.65 -14.72 -2.11
C SER A 233 -22.17 -15.21 -0.75
N SER A 234 -21.93 -14.32 0.22
CA SER A 234 -21.41 -14.67 1.54
C SER A 234 -22.47 -14.36 2.60
N GLN A 235 -23.08 -15.39 3.18
CA GLN A 235 -23.92 -15.22 4.37
C GLN A 235 -23.01 -15.00 5.59
N ILE A 236 -22.73 -13.74 5.90
CA ILE A 236 -21.91 -13.37 7.05
C ILE A 236 -22.76 -13.44 8.33
N SER A 237 -22.28 -14.19 9.32
CA SER A 237 -22.96 -14.39 10.60
C SER A 237 -22.01 -14.26 11.79
N LEU A 238 -22.58 -14.00 12.97
CA LEU A 238 -21.84 -14.04 14.22
C LEU A 238 -21.24 -15.44 14.45
N GLY A 239 -20.02 -15.49 14.98
CA GLY A 239 -19.27 -16.73 15.18
C GLY A 239 -18.60 -17.29 13.93
N MET A 240 -18.85 -16.72 12.74
CA MET A 240 -18.20 -17.16 11.51
C MET A 240 -16.69 -16.92 11.58
N ARG A 241 -15.91 -17.94 11.22
CA ARG A 241 -14.45 -17.83 11.11
C ARG A 241 -14.09 -17.37 9.71
N PHE A 242 -13.18 -16.41 9.61
CA PHE A 242 -12.67 -15.91 8.33
C PHE A 242 -11.15 -15.98 8.29
N ARG A 243 -10.64 -15.79 7.08
CA ARG A 243 -9.20 -15.72 6.78
C ARG A 243 -8.93 -14.39 6.10
N MET A 244 -7.93 -13.67 6.58
CA MET A 244 -7.47 -12.44 5.98
C MET A 244 -6.00 -12.57 5.57
N MET A 245 -5.65 -12.05 4.40
CA MET A 245 -4.27 -11.89 3.98
C MET A 245 -3.80 -10.50 4.41
N CYS A 246 -2.71 -10.42 5.18
CA CYS A 246 -2.09 -9.14 5.49
C CYS A 246 -0.65 -9.12 4.98
N GLU A 247 -0.23 -8.01 4.40
CA GLU A 247 1.17 -7.79 4.05
C GLU A 247 2.06 -7.79 5.31
N THR A 248 3.18 -8.49 5.22
CA THR A 248 4.27 -8.48 6.21
C THR A 248 5.24 -7.34 5.91
N GLU A 249 6.16 -7.06 6.85
CA GLU A 249 7.21 -6.05 6.65
C GLU A 249 8.14 -6.39 5.46
N GLU A 250 8.30 -7.67 5.15
CA GLU A 250 9.11 -8.17 4.02
C GLU A 250 8.31 -8.25 2.70
N LEU A 251 7.17 -7.54 2.58
CA LEU A 251 6.27 -7.59 1.42
C LEU A 251 5.72 -8.99 1.08
N GLY A 252 5.82 -9.94 2.01
CA GLY A 252 5.13 -11.22 1.92
C GLY A 252 3.67 -11.09 2.37
N THR A 253 2.84 -12.09 2.11
CA THR A 253 1.46 -12.13 2.63
C THR A 253 1.35 -13.19 3.73
N ARG A 254 0.89 -12.81 4.92
CA ARG A 254 0.60 -13.74 6.02
C ARG A 254 -0.89 -13.90 6.20
N ARG A 255 -1.30 -15.16 6.37
CA ARG A 255 -2.68 -15.53 6.71
C ARG A 255 -2.94 -15.29 8.19
N TYR A 256 -3.97 -14.52 8.48
CA TYR A 256 -4.55 -14.34 9.80
C TYR A 256 -5.93 -14.97 9.83
N MET A 257 -6.22 -15.69 10.91
CA MET A 257 -7.55 -16.24 11.18
C MET A 257 -8.25 -15.31 12.16
N GLY A 258 -9.54 -15.08 11.95
CA GLY A 258 -10.37 -14.36 12.91
C GLY A 258 -11.75 -14.96 13.02
N THR A 259 -12.50 -14.47 14.00
CA THR A 259 -13.92 -14.79 14.20
C THR A 259 -14.72 -13.50 14.28
N ILE A 260 -15.88 -13.45 13.63
CA ILE A 260 -16.80 -12.32 13.67
C ILE A 260 -17.56 -12.35 15.00
N THR A 261 -17.47 -11.26 15.76
CA THR A 261 -18.09 -11.10 17.10
C THR A 261 -19.26 -10.13 17.10
N GLY A 262 -19.35 -9.25 16.09
CA GLY A 262 -20.41 -8.24 16.00
C GLY A 262 -20.58 -7.74 14.57
N ILE A 263 -21.79 -7.29 14.25
CA ILE A 263 -22.13 -6.64 12.98
C ILE A 263 -22.92 -5.38 13.33
N SER A 264 -22.35 -4.21 13.08
CA SER A 264 -22.94 -2.92 13.45
C SER A 264 -22.33 -1.79 12.62
N ASP A 265 -23.08 -0.72 12.37
CA ASP A 265 -22.53 0.49 11.75
C ASP A 265 -21.41 1.10 12.61
N LEU A 266 -20.32 1.54 11.97
CA LEU A 266 -19.23 2.23 12.68
C LEU A 266 -19.68 3.59 13.23
N ASP A 267 -20.47 4.32 12.45
CA ASP A 267 -21.04 5.62 12.80
C ASP A 267 -22.51 5.65 12.37
N PRO A 268 -23.44 5.15 13.21
CA PRO A 268 -24.85 5.07 12.87
C PRO A 268 -25.54 6.43 12.78
N VAL A 269 -24.92 7.49 13.30
CA VAL A 269 -25.48 8.85 13.30
C VAL A 269 -25.24 9.50 11.94
N ARG A 270 -24.00 9.47 11.44
CA ARG A 270 -23.66 10.07 10.14
C ARG A 270 -23.90 9.13 8.96
N TRP A 271 -23.67 7.83 9.14
CA TRP A 271 -23.63 6.85 8.05
C TRP A 271 -24.45 5.60 8.35
N LYS A 272 -25.76 5.79 8.51
CA LYS A 272 -26.71 4.70 8.74
C LYS A 272 -26.64 3.62 7.65
N ASN A 273 -26.61 2.35 8.06
CA ASN A 273 -26.48 1.15 7.23
C ASN A 273 -25.16 1.07 6.42
N SER A 274 -24.12 1.78 6.84
CA SER A 274 -22.83 1.72 6.18
C SER A 274 -22.15 0.36 6.37
N GLN A 275 -21.62 -0.19 5.28
CA GLN A 275 -20.84 -1.43 5.32
C GLN A 275 -19.35 -1.17 5.58
N TRP A 276 -18.98 0.10 5.74
CA TRP A 276 -17.62 0.49 6.11
C TRP A 276 -17.35 0.11 7.55
N ARG A 277 -16.39 -0.80 7.73
CA ARG A 277 -15.91 -1.32 9.01
C ARG A 277 -17.05 -1.86 9.90
N SER A 278 -18.08 -2.46 9.30
CA SER A 278 -19.24 -2.92 10.06
C SER A 278 -19.06 -4.29 10.72
N LEU A 279 -17.95 -4.99 10.46
CA LEU A 279 -17.62 -6.27 11.11
C LEU A 279 -16.67 -6.05 12.27
N GLN A 280 -17.12 -6.41 13.48
CA GLN A 280 -16.28 -6.52 14.67
C GLN A 280 -15.68 -7.92 14.73
N VAL A 281 -14.38 -8.03 14.97
CA VAL A 281 -13.69 -9.33 14.93
C VAL A 281 -12.65 -9.50 16.04
N VAL A 282 -12.38 -10.77 16.36
CA VAL A 282 -11.32 -11.19 17.29
C VAL A 282 -10.36 -12.19 16.64
N GLY A 283 -9.13 -12.28 17.14
CA GLY A 283 -8.16 -13.31 16.75
C GLY A 283 -7.22 -12.94 15.59
N CYS A 284 -7.51 -11.88 14.83
CA CYS A 284 -6.57 -11.31 13.87
C CYS A 284 -5.39 -10.66 14.61
N ARG A 285 -4.24 -11.33 14.70
CA ARG A 285 -3.02 -10.78 15.33
C ARG A 285 -2.39 -9.64 14.50
N ARG A 286 -3.02 -8.47 14.50
CA ARG A 286 -2.35 -7.17 14.63
C ARG A 286 -3.06 -6.48 15.79
N LYS A 287 -2.33 -6.16 16.86
CA LYS A 287 -2.75 -5.50 18.12
C LYS A 287 -4.22 -4.98 18.18
N LYS A 288 -4.99 -5.52 19.15
CA LYS A 288 -6.32 -5.11 19.68
C LYS A 288 -7.45 -5.00 18.64
N GLU A 289 -8.69 -5.15 19.09
CA GLU A 289 -9.95 -5.14 18.32
C GLU A 289 -9.86 -4.28 17.05
N GLN A 290 -10.07 -4.91 15.90
CA GLN A 290 -10.08 -4.22 14.61
C GLN A 290 -11.44 -4.39 13.98
N SER A 291 -11.94 -3.33 13.35
CA SER A 291 -13.16 -3.39 12.55
C SER A 291 -12.79 -3.44 11.07
N PHE A 292 -13.38 -4.38 10.32
CA PHE A 292 -13.07 -4.62 8.90
C PHE A 292 -14.28 -4.32 8.01
N ASN A 293 -14.01 -3.91 6.78
CA ASN A 293 -15.07 -3.71 5.78
C ASN A 293 -15.61 -5.06 5.33
N LEU A 294 -16.89 -5.13 4.98
CA LEU A 294 -17.35 -6.27 4.20
C LEU A 294 -16.72 -6.21 2.80
N GLY A 295 -15.91 -7.21 2.46
CA GLY A 295 -15.21 -7.33 1.18
C GLY A 295 -13.69 -7.20 1.24
N ASP A 296 -13.12 -6.97 2.44
CA ASP A 296 -11.70 -7.22 2.72
C ASP A 296 -11.45 -8.73 2.90
#